data_AF-A0A4Q2XKN8-F1
#
_entry.id   AF-A0A4Q2XKN8-F1
#
_cell.length_a   1.000
_cell.length_b   1.000
_cell.length_c   1.000
_cell.angle_alpha   90.00
_cell.angle_beta   90.00
_cell.angle_gamma   90.00
#
_symmetry.space_group_name_H-M   'P 1'
#
loop_
_entity.id
_entity.type
_entity.pdbx_description
1 polymer ?
#
loop_
_entity_poly.entity_id
_entity_poly.type
_entity_poly.pdbx_seq_one_letter_code
_entity_poly.pdbx_strand_id
1 'polypeptide(L)'
;MKEPGMAAAEGGAEKEGNFLEGVVMLEDARLLRRATLSLAGRLPTAEESAALAKGGLAALDGLLDGVMREEAFYGRLAEAFNDIFLVRGYGDGAESALPYDNFETTRHWTQTHDLSVAGDEKAQEKARYKLADDYREALLREPLELIKHIVRRERPFTEIVTADYIMESPYTARGYGNFGKLRERFRNPDDPFEYIPVRLDALKSREEGRGQKSATGFYPHAGMLTVFQYLRRFPTTETNRNRLRGRMFYEHFLGVDVLDLAARVSDAAGVTARFETPVMQAPECVVCHRTLDPVAGLFQDYHSLDGVFGPRREGWFKDMFGPGFEGEDMPPDQQWR
;
A
#
# COMPACT_ATOMS: atom_id res chain seq x y z
N MET A 1 -34.04 -76.18 -17.84
CA MET A 1 -33.21 -75.44 -16.89
C MET A 1 -33.14 -74.01 -17.41
N LYS A 2 -33.74 -73.06 -16.69
CA LYS A 2 -33.69 -71.62 -16.97
C LYS A 2 -32.32 -71.12 -16.51
N GLU A 3 -31.57 -70.47 -17.38
CA GLU A 3 -30.52 -69.54 -16.93
C GLU A 3 -31.11 -68.11 -16.94
N PRO A 4 -30.80 -67.30 -15.92
CA PRO A 4 -31.45 -66.02 -15.68
C PRO A 4 -30.81 -64.90 -16.50
N GLY A 5 -31.65 -63.98 -16.97
CA GLY A 5 -31.22 -62.76 -17.66
C GLY A 5 -30.39 -61.86 -16.75
N MET A 6 -29.22 -61.46 -17.25
CA MET A 6 -28.43 -60.39 -16.64
C MET A 6 -28.92 -59.08 -17.24
N ALA A 7 -29.72 -58.36 -16.45
CA ALA A 7 -30.18 -57.01 -16.78
C ALA A 7 -28.96 -56.09 -16.97
N ALA A 8 -28.98 -55.32 -18.05
CA ALA A 8 -28.08 -54.19 -18.20
C ALA A 8 -28.35 -53.23 -17.04
N ALA A 9 -27.33 -52.95 -16.23
CA ALA A 9 -27.38 -51.85 -15.29
C ALA A 9 -27.45 -50.56 -16.10
N GLU A 10 -28.66 -50.01 -16.23
CA GLU A 10 -28.86 -48.62 -16.62
C GLU A 10 -28.19 -47.77 -15.54
N GLY A 11 -26.96 -47.35 -15.81
CA GLY A 11 -26.32 -46.28 -15.08
C GLY A 11 -27.18 -45.04 -15.25
N GLY A 12 -28.02 -44.77 -14.25
CA GLY A 12 -28.82 -43.56 -14.18
C GLY A 12 -27.87 -42.38 -14.30
N ALA A 13 -27.95 -41.67 -15.42
CA ALA A 13 -27.40 -40.34 -15.52
C ALA A 13 -28.15 -39.49 -14.49
N GLU A 14 -27.54 -39.26 -13.32
CA GLU A 14 -27.92 -38.15 -12.47
C GLU A 14 -27.86 -36.92 -13.35
N LYS A 15 -29.04 -36.33 -13.62
CA LYS A 15 -29.11 -34.99 -14.19
C LYS A 15 -28.46 -34.09 -13.16
N GLU A 16 -27.22 -33.69 -13.40
CA GLU A 16 -26.62 -32.56 -12.70
C GLU A 16 -27.61 -31.39 -12.83
N GLY A 17 -28.28 -31.07 -11.73
CA GLY A 17 -29.17 -29.92 -11.65
C GLY A 17 -28.38 -28.68 -12.06
N ASN A 18 -29.05 -27.71 -12.69
CA ASN A 18 -28.39 -26.45 -13.05
C ASN A 18 -27.74 -25.89 -11.78
N PHE A 19 -26.45 -25.56 -11.83
CA PHE A 19 -25.69 -25.02 -10.69
C PHE A 19 -26.39 -23.84 -9.99
N LEU A 20 -27.25 -23.11 -10.71
CA LEU A 20 -28.03 -21.97 -10.21
C LEU A 20 -29.50 -22.28 -9.95
N GLU A 21 -29.91 -23.55 -9.92
CA GLU A 21 -31.29 -23.94 -9.62
C GLU A 21 -31.69 -23.46 -8.21
N GLY A 22 -32.78 -22.71 -8.12
CA GLY A 22 -33.25 -22.09 -6.88
C GLY A 22 -32.58 -20.76 -6.52
N VAL A 23 -31.62 -20.26 -7.30
CA VAL A 23 -31.05 -18.92 -7.11
C VAL A 23 -32.04 -17.87 -7.61
N VAL A 24 -32.38 -16.91 -6.74
CA VAL A 24 -33.25 -15.76 -7.06
C VAL A 24 -32.47 -14.46 -6.96
N MET A 25 -32.80 -13.49 -7.81
CA MET A 25 -32.23 -12.15 -7.75
C MET A 25 -32.67 -11.43 -6.49
N LEU A 26 -31.78 -10.60 -5.96
CA LEU A 26 -32.07 -9.76 -4.80
C LEU A 26 -33.05 -8.65 -5.19
N GLU A 27 -34.01 -8.33 -4.30
CA GLU A 27 -34.90 -7.18 -4.49
C GLU A 27 -34.13 -5.86 -4.59
N ASP A 28 -34.56 -4.96 -5.48
CA ASP A 28 -33.90 -3.67 -5.77
C ASP A 28 -33.59 -2.87 -4.49
N ALA A 29 -34.56 -2.74 -3.58
CA ALA A 29 -34.37 -2.01 -2.32
C ALA A 29 -33.28 -2.65 -1.43
N ARG A 30 -33.20 -3.98 -1.40
CA ARG A 30 -32.16 -4.71 -0.67
C ARG A 30 -30.80 -4.59 -1.36
N LEU A 31 -30.78 -4.55 -2.69
CA LEU A 31 -29.58 -4.34 -3.49
C LEU A 31 -28.99 -2.95 -3.20
N LEU A 32 -29.79 -1.89 -3.31
CA LEU A 32 -29.34 -0.52 -3.02
C LEU A 32 -28.83 -0.41 -1.58
N ARG A 33 -29.53 -0.98 -0.60
CA ARG A 33 -29.06 -0.99 0.80
C ARG A 33 -27.70 -1.66 0.95
N ARG A 34 -27.45 -2.79 0.29
CA ARG A 34 -26.14 -3.46 0.34
C ARG A 34 -25.07 -2.63 -0.34
N ALA A 35 -25.37 -2.02 -1.49
CA ALA A 35 -24.44 -1.19 -2.23
C ALA A 35 -24.02 0.05 -1.43
N THR A 36 -24.95 0.82 -0.86
CA THR A 36 -24.61 2.03 -0.08
C THR A 36 -23.84 1.69 1.20
N LEU A 37 -24.14 0.57 1.86
CA LEU A 37 -23.37 0.10 3.01
C LEU A 37 -21.95 -0.29 2.62
N SER A 38 -21.79 -1.02 1.51
CA SER A 38 -20.49 -1.45 1.04
C SER A 38 -19.62 -0.29 0.57
N LEU A 39 -20.20 0.67 -0.14
CA LEU A 39 -19.49 1.77 -0.80
C LEU A 39 -19.28 2.96 0.14
N ALA A 40 -20.26 3.31 0.98
CA ALA A 40 -20.23 4.53 1.78
C ALA A 40 -20.53 4.30 3.28
N GLY A 41 -20.70 3.06 3.74
CA GLY A 41 -20.93 2.76 5.15
C GLY A 41 -22.24 3.31 5.72
N ARG A 42 -23.19 3.70 4.86
CA ARG A 42 -24.48 4.30 5.27
C ARG A 42 -25.68 3.60 4.64
N LEU A 43 -26.85 3.81 5.24
CA LEU A 43 -28.11 3.40 4.65
C LEU A 43 -28.47 4.31 3.46
N PRO A 44 -29.30 3.82 2.51
CA PRO A 44 -29.86 4.66 1.46
C PRO A 44 -30.70 5.80 2.07
N THR A 45 -30.63 6.97 1.45
CA THR A 45 -31.51 8.09 1.73
C THR A 45 -32.93 7.81 1.26
N ALA A 46 -33.89 8.63 1.71
CA ALA A 46 -35.27 8.52 1.27
C ALA A 46 -35.39 8.83 -0.24
N GLU A 47 -34.61 9.80 -0.72
CA GLU A 47 -34.55 10.22 -2.11
C GLU A 47 -33.99 9.13 -3.01
N GLU A 48 -32.88 8.48 -2.63
CA GLU A 48 -32.30 7.36 -3.37
C GLU A 48 -33.28 6.17 -3.44
N SER A 49 -33.96 5.88 -2.34
CA SER A 49 -34.96 4.80 -2.27
C SER A 49 -36.17 5.09 -3.15
N ALA A 50 -36.67 6.34 -3.15
CA ALA A 50 -37.79 6.76 -3.99
C ALA A 50 -37.41 6.76 -5.49
N ALA A 51 -36.19 7.19 -5.81
CA ALA A 51 -35.67 7.16 -7.17
C ALA A 51 -35.57 5.73 -7.71
N LEU A 52 -35.06 4.80 -6.91
CA LEU A 52 -35.00 3.38 -7.27
C LEU A 52 -36.40 2.77 -7.41
N ALA A 53 -37.33 3.06 -6.49
CA ALA A 53 -38.70 2.56 -6.57
C ALA A 53 -39.42 3.02 -7.85
N LYS A 54 -39.10 4.23 -8.34
CA LYS A 54 -39.68 4.78 -9.57
C LYS A 54 -38.99 4.27 -10.83
N GLY A 55 -37.66 4.16 -10.82
CA GLY A 55 -36.85 3.85 -12.00
C GLY A 55 -36.43 2.38 -12.13
N GLY A 56 -36.67 1.56 -11.10
CA GLY A 56 -36.13 0.20 -10.99
C GLY A 56 -34.61 0.17 -11.08
N LEU A 57 -34.06 -0.99 -11.48
CA LEU A 57 -32.61 -1.18 -11.68
C LEU A 57 -31.97 -0.17 -12.65
N ALA A 58 -32.70 0.40 -13.61
CA ALA A 58 -32.15 1.40 -14.53
C ALA A 58 -31.74 2.70 -13.83
N ALA A 59 -32.28 2.99 -12.64
CA ALA A 59 -31.85 4.13 -11.83
C ALA A 59 -30.59 3.85 -10.98
N LEU A 60 -30.19 2.57 -10.83
CA LEU A 60 -29.13 2.19 -9.90
C LEU A 60 -27.78 2.81 -10.26
N ASP A 61 -27.39 2.80 -11.53
CA ASP A 61 -26.09 3.33 -11.97
C ASP A 61 -25.89 4.79 -11.53
N GLY A 62 -26.84 5.66 -11.84
CA GLY A 62 -26.78 7.07 -11.44
C GLY A 62 -26.83 7.29 -9.93
N LEU A 63 -27.49 6.40 -9.18
CA LEU A 63 -27.48 6.45 -7.71
C LEU A 63 -26.10 6.07 -7.16
N LEU A 64 -25.47 5.02 -7.69
CA LEU A 64 -24.14 4.60 -7.27
C LEU A 64 -23.07 5.63 -7.65
N ASP A 65 -23.19 6.27 -8.81
CA ASP A 65 -22.32 7.40 -9.18
C ASP A 65 -22.40 8.55 -8.17
N GLY A 66 -23.60 8.84 -7.67
CA GLY A 66 -23.81 9.81 -6.60
C GLY A 66 -23.10 9.40 -5.31
N VAL A 67 -23.33 8.16 -4.87
CA VAL A 67 -22.71 7.58 -3.66
C VAL A 67 -21.17 7.63 -3.76
N MET A 68 -20.60 7.27 -4.91
CA MET A 68 -19.15 7.25 -5.14
C MET A 68 -18.51 8.64 -5.22
N ARG A 69 -19.29 9.72 -5.17
CA ARG A 69 -18.80 11.10 -5.11
C ARG A 69 -18.81 11.69 -3.70
N GLU A 70 -19.32 10.96 -2.72
CA GLU A 70 -19.42 11.42 -1.33
C GLU A 70 -18.12 11.24 -0.54
N GLU A 71 -17.89 12.12 0.44
CA GLU A 71 -16.79 11.97 1.39
C GLU A 71 -16.83 10.61 2.13
N ALA A 72 -18.04 10.09 2.40
CA ALA A 72 -18.22 8.78 3.02
C ALA A 72 -17.67 7.63 2.15
N PHE A 73 -17.83 7.71 0.82
CA PHE A 73 -17.24 6.74 -0.10
C PHE A 73 -15.71 6.77 -0.04
N TYR A 74 -15.10 7.95 -0.08
CA TYR A 74 -13.63 8.06 0.00
C TYR A 74 -13.09 7.59 1.34
N GLY A 75 -13.84 7.78 2.44
CA GLY A 75 -13.53 7.20 3.74
C GLY A 75 -13.51 5.67 3.71
N ARG A 76 -14.59 5.06 3.19
CA ARG A 76 -14.71 3.61 3.06
C ARG A 76 -13.69 3.01 2.09
N LEU A 77 -13.38 3.71 1.01
CA LEU A 77 -12.34 3.34 0.04
C LEU A 77 -10.98 3.21 0.73
N ALA A 78 -10.59 4.22 1.52
CA ALA A 78 -9.33 4.19 2.26
C ALA A 78 -9.29 3.08 3.32
N GLU A 79 -10.40 2.81 4.00
CA GLU A 79 -10.52 1.68 4.93
C GLU A 79 -10.29 0.34 4.21
N ALA A 80 -11.02 0.10 3.12
CA ALA A 80 -10.92 -1.14 2.35
C ALA A 80 -9.50 -1.39 1.80
N PHE A 81 -8.84 -0.34 1.30
CA PHE A 81 -7.45 -0.46 0.86
C PHE A 81 -6.47 -0.65 2.03
N ASN A 82 -6.75 -0.07 3.20
CA ASN A 82 -5.92 -0.29 4.37
C ASN A 82 -6.09 -1.71 4.94
N ASP A 83 -7.22 -2.37 4.77
CA ASP A 83 -7.39 -3.79 5.12
C ASP A 83 -6.47 -4.72 4.31
N ILE A 84 -6.00 -4.25 3.14
CA ILE A 84 -5.03 -4.94 2.28
C ILE A 84 -3.61 -4.47 2.59
N PHE A 85 -3.34 -3.17 2.44
CA PHE A 85 -1.98 -2.63 2.52
C PHE A 85 -1.46 -2.49 3.95
N LEU A 86 -2.34 -2.35 4.94
CA LEU A 86 -2.02 -2.21 6.37
C LEU A 86 -1.05 -1.07 6.69
N VAL A 87 -0.96 -0.06 5.82
CA VAL A 87 0.01 1.05 5.85
C VAL A 87 -0.19 2.03 7.00
N ARG A 88 -1.33 1.98 7.67
CA ARG A 88 -1.54 2.70 8.94
C ARG A 88 -0.82 2.06 10.14
N GLY A 89 -0.27 0.85 9.99
CA GLY A 89 0.29 0.07 11.11
C GLY A 89 1.76 -0.34 10.90
N TYR A 90 2.69 0.42 11.45
CA TYR A 90 4.12 0.11 11.49
C TYR A 90 4.72 0.45 12.87
N GLY A 91 5.86 -0.13 13.22
CA GLY A 91 6.48 0.01 14.55
C GLY A 91 6.95 1.44 14.88
N ASP A 92 7.29 1.69 16.15
CA ASP A 92 7.96 2.92 16.65
C ASP A 92 7.19 4.25 16.51
N GLY A 93 5.88 4.19 16.28
CA GLY A 93 5.01 5.37 16.14
C GLY A 93 5.00 5.95 14.72
N ALA A 94 4.03 6.82 14.44
CA ALA A 94 3.77 7.32 13.08
C ALA A 94 4.96 8.12 12.53
N GLU A 95 5.63 8.91 13.37
CA GLU A 95 6.79 9.71 13.00
C GLU A 95 8.01 8.88 12.59
N SER A 96 8.02 7.56 12.86
CA SER A 96 9.07 6.66 12.37
C SER A 96 9.06 6.45 10.86
N ALA A 97 7.97 6.82 10.18
CA ALA A 97 7.93 6.90 8.72
C ALA A 97 8.94 7.93 8.19
N LEU A 98 9.25 8.98 8.95
CA LEU A 98 10.30 9.93 8.61
C LEU A 98 11.60 9.50 9.32
N PRO A 99 12.57 8.88 8.62
CA PRO A 99 13.76 8.37 9.27
C PRO A 99 14.60 9.50 9.87
N TYR A 100 15.23 9.20 11.00
CA TYR A 100 16.05 10.18 11.71
C TYR A 100 17.20 10.72 10.84
N ASP A 101 17.85 9.87 10.04
CA ASP A 101 18.95 10.29 9.14
C ASP A 101 18.53 11.33 8.10
N ASN A 102 17.25 11.36 7.70
CA ASN A 102 16.79 12.25 6.64
C ASN A 102 16.03 13.48 7.18
N PHE A 103 15.40 13.36 8.35
CA PHE A 103 14.45 14.35 8.86
C PHE A 103 14.68 14.71 10.34
N GLU A 104 15.89 14.58 10.88
CA GLU A 104 16.16 14.79 12.31
C GLU A 104 15.63 16.12 12.88
N THR A 105 15.77 17.21 12.12
CA THR A 105 15.44 18.57 12.57
C THR A 105 13.97 18.92 12.39
N THR A 106 13.25 18.17 11.57
CA THR A 106 11.89 18.51 11.13
C THR A 106 10.84 17.52 11.63
N ARG A 107 11.18 16.24 11.77
CA ARG A 107 10.21 15.16 12.09
C ARG A 107 9.49 15.33 13.44
N HIS A 108 10.09 16.08 14.38
CA HIS A 108 9.55 16.32 15.73
C HIS A 108 9.19 17.80 15.97
N TRP A 109 8.88 18.56 14.91
CA TRP A 109 8.57 19.99 14.99
C TRP A 109 7.47 20.35 16.02
N THR A 110 6.54 19.44 16.32
CA THR A 110 5.46 19.64 17.31
C THR A 110 6.00 19.81 18.74
N GLN A 111 7.19 19.28 19.04
CA GLN A 111 7.83 19.40 20.37
C GLN A 111 8.32 20.83 20.64
N THR A 112 8.72 21.55 19.60
CA THR A 112 9.27 22.91 19.69
C THR A 112 8.31 23.98 19.16
N HIS A 113 7.09 23.59 18.74
CA HIS A 113 6.10 24.54 18.25
C HIS A 113 5.65 25.48 19.37
N ASP A 114 5.59 26.78 19.07
CA ASP A 114 5.11 27.81 19.98
C ASP A 114 3.60 27.67 20.18
N LEU A 115 3.20 27.46 21.43
CA LEU A 115 1.82 27.30 21.84
C LEU A 115 1.45 28.32 22.92
N SER A 116 2.26 29.36 23.13
CA SER A 116 2.01 30.41 24.13
C SER A 116 0.62 31.03 24.04
N VAL A 117 0.08 31.11 22.81
CA VAL A 117 -1.30 31.58 22.53
C VAL A 117 -2.39 30.71 23.16
N ALA A 118 -2.10 29.47 23.55
CA ALA A 118 -3.07 28.55 24.17
C ALA A 118 -3.38 28.92 25.65
N GLY A 119 -2.56 29.76 26.29
CA GLY A 119 -2.77 30.22 27.65
C GLY A 119 -1.77 29.63 28.65
N ASP A 120 -2.27 29.12 29.77
CA ASP A 120 -1.44 28.59 30.86
C ASP A 120 -0.70 27.29 30.47
N GLU A 121 0.25 26.86 31.30
CA GLU A 121 1.09 25.69 31.05
C GLU A 121 0.27 24.42 30.75
N LYS A 122 -0.85 24.23 31.46
CA LYS A 122 -1.75 23.09 31.27
C LYS A 122 -2.49 23.14 29.93
N ALA A 123 -2.94 24.32 29.52
CA ALA A 123 -3.55 24.52 28.21
C ALA A 123 -2.54 24.30 27.08
N GLN A 124 -1.30 24.76 27.26
CA GLN A 124 -0.21 24.53 26.31
C GLN A 124 0.13 23.04 26.18
N GLU A 125 0.20 22.30 27.30
CA GLU A 125 0.44 20.86 27.30
C GLU A 125 -0.66 20.11 26.54
N LYS A 126 -1.94 20.41 26.84
CA LYS A 126 -3.09 19.84 26.13
C LYS A 126 -3.06 20.16 24.62
N ALA A 127 -2.72 21.39 24.26
CA ALA A 127 -2.58 21.79 22.87
C ALA A 127 -1.45 21.03 22.17
N ARG A 128 -0.34 20.77 22.86
CA ARG A 128 0.80 20.02 22.32
C ARG A 128 0.45 18.56 22.06
N TYR A 129 -0.28 17.90 22.97
CA TYR A 129 -0.78 16.54 22.73
C TYR A 129 -1.69 16.49 21.51
N LYS A 130 -2.68 17.39 21.43
CA LYS A 130 -3.57 17.47 20.26
C LYS A 130 -2.77 17.69 18.96
N LEU A 131 -1.82 18.62 18.96
CA LEU A 131 -0.99 18.92 17.79
C LEU A 131 -0.19 17.69 17.34
N ALA A 132 0.41 16.96 18.30
CA ALA A 132 1.15 15.74 18.01
C ALA A 132 0.22 14.63 17.47
N ASP A 133 -0.96 14.46 18.03
CA ASP A 133 -1.93 13.46 17.59
C ASP A 133 -2.47 13.75 16.19
N ASP A 134 -2.81 15.01 15.89
CA ASP A 134 -3.24 15.44 14.56
C ASP A 134 -2.12 15.22 13.52
N TYR A 135 -0.86 15.54 13.87
CA TYR A 135 0.30 15.31 13.00
C TYR A 135 0.53 13.81 12.73
N ARG A 136 0.46 12.98 13.77
CA ARG A 136 0.60 11.52 13.65
C ARG A 136 -0.51 10.94 12.78
N GLU A 137 -1.75 11.31 13.04
CA GLU A 137 -2.88 10.86 12.24
C GLU A 137 -2.75 11.34 10.79
N ALA A 138 -2.23 12.55 10.57
CA ALA A 138 -2.00 13.07 9.23
C ALA A 138 -0.96 12.24 8.46
N LEU A 139 0.16 11.86 9.10
CA LEU A 139 1.18 10.96 8.54
C LEU A 139 0.59 9.58 8.18
N LEU A 140 -0.24 9.02 9.05
CA LEU A 140 -0.84 7.70 8.83
C LEU A 140 -1.84 7.68 7.66
N ARG A 141 -2.43 8.83 7.31
CA ARG A 141 -3.39 8.95 6.20
C ARG A 141 -2.73 9.09 4.84
N GLU A 142 -1.53 9.68 4.75
CA GLU A 142 -0.87 10.02 3.47
C GLU A 142 -0.94 8.92 2.39
N PRO A 143 -0.64 7.64 2.69
CA PRO A 143 -0.62 6.61 1.66
C PRO A 143 -2.02 6.38 1.07
N LEU A 144 -3.07 6.48 1.90
CA LEU A 144 -4.45 6.28 1.49
C LEU A 144 -5.03 7.54 0.82
N GLU A 145 -4.50 8.71 1.14
CA GLU A 145 -4.85 9.96 0.44
C GLU A 145 -4.38 9.93 -1.02
N LEU A 146 -3.31 9.20 -1.36
CA LEU A 146 -2.92 8.97 -2.75
C LEU A 146 -4.04 8.23 -3.51
N ILE A 147 -4.59 7.17 -2.91
CA ILE A 147 -5.68 6.38 -3.49
C ILE A 147 -6.93 7.24 -3.65
N LYS A 148 -7.31 7.98 -2.60
CA LYS A 148 -8.44 8.92 -2.67
C LYS A 148 -8.21 9.96 -3.76
N HIS A 149 -7.00 10.49 -3.89
CA HIS A 149 -6.67 11.49 -4.90
C HIS A 149 -6.86 10.93 -6.32
N ILE A 150 -6.32 9.74 -6.60
CA ILE A 150 -6.44 9.08 -7.90
C ILE A 150 -7.93 8.88 -8.26
N VAL A 151 -8.71 8.30 -7.35
CA VAL A 151 -10.14 8.00 -7.60
C VAL A 151 -10.97 9.28 -7.71
N ARG A 152 -10.78 10.24 -6.79
CA ARG A 152 -11.52 11.53 -6.79
C ARG A 152 -11.25 12.37 -8.03
N ARG A 153 -10.11 12.17 -8.69
CA ARG A 153 -9.71 12.90 -9.89
C ARG A 153 -9.89 12.07 -11.17
N GLU A 154 -10.51 10.89 -11.08
CA GLU A 154 -10.70 9.97 -12.22
C GLU A 154 -9.40 9.70 -12.98
N ARG A 155 -8.28 9.59 -12.25
CA ARG A 155 -6.95 9.33 -12.83
C ARG A 155 -6.76 7.83 -13.09
N PRO A 156 -5.86 7.45 -14.04
CA PRO A 156 -5.52 6.05 -14.24
C PRO A 156 -5.07 5.38 -12.95
N PHE A 157 -5.69 4.25 -12.59
CA PHE A 157 -5.36 3.59 -11.32
C PHE A 157 -3.92 3.04 -11.29
N THR A 158 -3.27 2.89 -12.45
CA THR A 158 -1.83 2.58 -12.56
C THR A 158 -0.95 3.57 -11.78
N GLU A 159 -1.43 4.79 -11.54
CA GLU A 159 -0.74 5.78 -10.71
C GLU A 159 -0.46 5.32 -9.28
N ILE A 160 -1.16 4.30 -8.77
CA ILE A 160 -0.84 3.71 -7.47
C ILE A 160 0.60 3.18 -7.40
N VAL A 161 1.22 2.84 -8.53
CA VAL A 161 2.64 2.42 -8.64
C VAL A 161 3.49 3.29 -9.57
N THR A 162 2.92 4.32 -10.20
CA THR A 162 3.66 5.21 -11.11
C THR A 162 3.65 6.68 -10.72
N ALA A 163 2.94 7.06 -9.65
CA ALA A 163 2.93 8.44 -9.18
C ALA A 163 4.34 8.86 -8.73
N ASP A 164 4.84 9.97 -9.28
CA ASP A 164 6.12 10.60 -8.93
C ASP A 164 5.98 11.60 -7.77
N TYR A 165 4.91 11.47 -6.97
CA TYR A 165 4.55 12.37 -5.88
C TYR A 165 3.96 11.62 -4.69
N ILE A 166 4.03 12.25 -3.52
CA ILE A 166 3.32 11.86 -2.30
C ILE A 166 2.22 12.87 -2.00
N MET A 167 1.28 12.50 -1.12
CA MET A 167 0.28 13.42 -0.59
C MET A 167 0.79 14.01 0.72
N GLU A 168 1.01 15.32 0.75
CA GLU A 168 1.39 16.04 1.97
C GLU A 168 0.24 16.96 2.43
N SER A 169 -0.03 16.94 3.73
CA SER A 169 -0.80 17.96 4.44
C SER A 169 0.06 19.07 5.02
N PRO A 170 -0.51 20.22 5.45
CA PRO A 170 0.23 21.28 6.14
C PRO A 170 1.11 20.78 7.29
N TYR A 171 0.62 19.78 8.04
CA TYR A 171 1.31 19.26 9.22
C TYR A 171 2.44 18.32 8.82
N THR A 172 2.17 17.43 7.87
CA THR A 172 3.19 16.49 7.37
C THR A 172 4.29 17.22 6.60
N ALA A 173 3.96 18.29 5.88
CA ALA A 173 4.92 19.15 5.22
C ALA A 173 5.91 19.82 6.17
N ARG A 174 5.53 20.04 7.43
CA ARG A 174 6.49 20.48 8.45
C ARG A 174 7.44 19.35 8.84
N GLY A 175 6.94 18.12 8.93
CA GLY A 175 7.73 16.91 9.14
C GLY A 175 8.74 16.66 8.01
N TYR A 176 8.32 16.78 6.76
CA TYR A 176 9.20 16.68 5.58
C TYR A 176 10.13 17.89 5.40
N GLY A 177 9.91 19.00 6.12
CA GLY A 177 10.68 20.24 5.97
C GLY A 177 10.29 21.09 4.76
N ASN A 178 9.17 20.78 4.10
CA ASN A 178 8.68 21.44 2.89
C ASN A 178 7.65 22.55 3.15
N PHE A 179 7.13 22.68 4.38
CA PHE A 179 6.02 23.59 4.69
C PHE A 179 6.25 25.03 4.22
N GLY A 180 7.46 25.58 4.39
CA GLY A 180 7.77 26.95 3.95
C GLY A 180 7.55 27.17 2.45
N LYS A 181 7.84 26.15 1.62
CA LYS A 181 7.64 26.17 0.16
C LYS A 181 6.20 25.89 -0.24
N LEU A 182 5.47 25.13 0.59
CA LEU A 182 4.14 24.63 0.27
C LEU A 182 2.99 25.45 0.87
N ARG A 183 3.27 26.32 1.85
CA ARG A 183 2.27 27.05 2.63
C ARG A 183 1.17 27.70 1.79
N GLU A 184 1.55 28.38 0.70
CA GLU A 184 0.63 29.11 -0.17
C GLU A 184 -0.24 28.21 -1.06
N ARG A 185 0.10 26.92 -1.16
CA ARG A 185 -0.68 25.92 -1.93
C ARG A 185 -1.83 25.34 -1.12
N PHE A 186 -1.81 25.47 0.20
CA PHE A 186 -2.89 25.01 1.09
C PHE A 186 -3.96 26.09 1.20
N ARG A 187 -5.23 25.70 1.15
CA ARG A 187 -6.35 26.65 1.37
C ARG A 187 -6.45 27.01 2.85
N ASN A 188 -6.19 26.04 3.73
CA ASN A 188 -6.14 26.23 5.16
C ASN A 188 -4.87 25.59 5.75
N PRO A 189 -3.81 26.39 5.99
CA PRO A 189 -2.57 25.89 6.60
C PRO A 189 -2.72 25.34 8.03
N ASP A 190 -3.88 25.55 8.67
CA ASP A 190 -4.22 25.03 10.00
C ASP A 190 -5.08 23.76 9.94
N ASP A 191 -5.47 23.28 8.75
CA ASP A 191 -6.15 21.99 8.57
C ASP A 191 -5.11 20.86 8.46
N PRO A 192 -4.98 19.96 9.46
CA PRO A 192 -4.01 18.86 9.40
C PRO A 192 -4.33 17.82 8.32
N PHE A 193 -5.54 17.84 7.76
CA PHE A 193 -6.04 16.82 6.84
C PHE A 193 -6.37 17.37 5.43
N GLU A 194 -5.88 18.55 5.08
CA GLU A 194 -5.89 19.04 3.70
C GLU A 194 -4.66 18.51 2.95
N TYR A 195 -4.83 17.59 1.99
CA TYR A 195 -3.70 17.00 1.27
C TYR A 195 -3.52 17.56 -0.14
N ILE A 196 -2.27 17.79 -0.54
CA ILE A 196 -1.88 18.17 -1.90
C ILE A 196 -0.79 17.23 -2.43
N PRO A 197 -0.73 16.97 -3.75
CA PRO A 197 0.35 16.19 -4.34
C PRO A 197 1.66 16.99 -4.33
N VAL A 198 2.75 16.38 -3.90
CA VAL A 198 4.08 16.97 -3.80
C VAL A 198 5.14 16.01 -4.31
N ARG A 199 6.04 16.51 -5.15
CA ARG A 199 7.27 15.79 -5.50
C ARG A 199 8.34 16.17 -4.47
N LEU A 200 8.80 15.20 -3.70
CA LEU A 200 9.83 15.43 -2.68
C LEU A 200 11.18 15.73 -3.34
N ASP A 201 11.94 16.64 -2.74
CA ASP A 201 13.35 16.80 -3.06
C ASP A 201 14.12 15.51 -2.68
N ALA A 202 15.24 15.26 -3.35
CA ALA A 202 16.09 14.10 -3.03
C ALA A 202 16.50 14.11 -1.54
N LEU A 203 16.47 12.93 -0.91
CA LEU A 203 16.74 12.81 0.52
C LEU A 203 18.17 13.20 0.87
N LYS A 204 18.30 14.05 1.87
CA LYS A 204 19.59 14.40 2.47
C LYS A 204 19.91 13.37 3.56
N SER A 205 21.19 13.10 3.75
CA SER A 205 21.71 12.30 4.87
C SER A 205 22.50 13.21 5.79
N ARG A 206 22.58 12.85 7.07
CA ARG A 206 23.45 13.54 8.03
C ARG A 206 24.91 13.27 7.77
N GLU A 207 25.23 12.06 7.31
CA GLU A 207 26.57 11.68 6.89
C GLU A 207 26.82 12.18 5.46
N GLU A 208 27.89 12.95 5.27
CA GLU A 208 28.28 13.51 3.99
C GLU A 208 28.52 12.38 2.96
N GLY A 209 28.02 12.57 1.74
CA GLY A 209 28.15 11.57 0.66
C GLY A 209 27.19 10.37 0.76
N ARG A 210 26.34 10.28 1.80
CA ARG A 210 25.32 9.21 1.93
C ARG A 210 23.90 9.64 1.59
N GLY A 211 23.72 10.89 1.16
CA GLY A 211 22.43 11.37 0.67
C GLY A 211 21.98 10.57 -0.56
N GLN A 212 20.69 10.60 -0.83
CA GLN A 212 20.14 9.99 -2.02
C GLN A 212 20.72 10.64 -3.27
N LYS A 213 21.36 9.84 -4.11
CA LYS A 213 21.79 10.29 -5.43
C LYS A 213 20.55 10.44 -6.29
N SER A 214 20.37 11.62 -6.87
CA SER A 214 19.26 11.89 -7.78
C SER A 214 19.72 12.72 -8.96
N ALA A 215 19.52 12.19 -10.17
CA ALA A 215 19.81 12.91 -11.41
C ALA A 215 18.81 14.06 -11.66
N THR A 216 17.59 13.93 -11.13
CA THR A 216 16.52 14.93 -11.30
C THR A 216 16.48 15.95 -10.17
N GLY A 217 17.21 15.69 -9.07
CA GLY A 217 17.13 16.46 -7.84
C GLY A 217 15.93 16.09 -6.95
N PHE A 218 15.08 15.15 -7.38
CA PHE A 218 13.89 14.72 -6.65
C PHE A 218 14.04 13.31 -6.09
N TYR A 219 13.29 13.01 -5.04
CA TYR A 219 13.09 11.66 -4.58
C TYR A 219 12.36 10.86 -5.68
N PRO A 220 12.82 9.64 -5.96
CA PRO A 220 12.38 8.92 -7.12
C PRO A 220 11.18 8.06 -6.68
N HIS A 221 10.01 8.70 -6.71
CA HIS A 221 8.74 8.12 -6.27
C HIS A 221 8.14 7.19 -7.33
N ALA A 222 7.68 6.02 -6.87
CA ALA A 222 6.88 5.06 -7.63
C ALA A 222 5.60 4.71 -6.87
N GLY A 223 4.78 5.73 -6.59
CA GLY A 223 3.52 5.62 -5.84
C GLY A 223 3.68 4.90 -4.51
N MET A 224 2.72 4.04 -4.18
CA MET A 224 2.64 3.27 -2.93
C MET A 224 3.92 2.50 -2.60
N LEU A 225 4.64 1.99 -3.61
CA LEU A 225 5.85 1.17 -3.42
C LEU A 225 6.99 1.94 -2.74
N THR A 226 6.98 3.27 -2.85
CA THR A 226 8.05 4.15 -2.34
C THR A 226 7.56 5.12 -1.26
N VAL A 227 6.29 5.03 -0.86
CA VAL A 227 5.79 5.78 0.28
C VAL A 227 6.41 5.20 1.55
N PHE A 228 6.89 6.06 2.45
CA PHE A 228 7.74 5.64 3.57
C PHE A 228 7.02 4.71 4.54
N GLN A 229 5.71 4.92 4.72
CA GLN A 229 4.81 4.10 5.51
C GLN A 229 4.72 2.67 4.95
N TYR A 230 4.67 2.50 3.63
CA TYR A 230 4.69 1.19 2.98
C TYR A 230 6.05 0.49 3.18
N LEU A 231 7.15 1.23 3.00
CA LEU A 231 8.50 0.73 3.20
C LEU A 231 8.80 0.35 4.67
N ARG A 232 8.18 1.04 5.64
CA ARG A 232 8.24 0.70 7.08
C ARG A 232 7.31 -0.45 7.45
N ARG A 233 6.12 -0.52 6.84
CA ARG A 233 5.17 -1.62 7.03
C ARG A 233 5.76 -2.96 6.59
N PHE A 234 6.53 -2.93 5.51
CA PHE A 234 7.22 -4.09 4.94
C PHE A 234 8.73 -3.89 5.03
N PRO A 235 9.34 -4.09 6.22
CA PRO A 235 10.74 -3.80 6.44
C PRO A 235 11.65 -4.81 5.72
N THR A 236 12.94 -4.47 5.68
CA THR A 236 14.00 -5.37 5.22
C THR A 236 14.93 -5.73 6.38
N THR A 237 15.57 -6.88 6.26
CA THR A 237 16.61 -7.35 7.20
C THR A 237 17.80 -7.87 6.39
N GLU A 238 18.91 -8.14 7.06
CA GLU A 238 20.10 -8.77 6.45
C GLU A 238 19.80 -10.11 5.74
N THR A 239 18.80 -10.85 6.24
CA THR A 239 18.39 -12.15 5.70
C THR A 239 17.25 -12.02 4.68
N ASN A 240 16.29 -11.12 4.92
CA ASN A 240 15.16 -10.91 4.02
C ASN A 240 15.60 -10.17 2.74
N ARG A 241 16.52 -9.20 2.83
CA ARG A 241 17.07 -8.48 1.67
C ARG A 241 15.99 -7.99 0.70
N ASN A 242 14.98 -7.29 1.22
CA ASN A 242 13.79 -6.81 0.51
C ASN A 242 12.82 -7.87 -0.04
N ARG A 243 13.03 -9.17 0.18
CA ARG A 243 12.11 -10.24 -0.28
C ARG A 243 10.70 -10.10 0.29
N LEU A 244 10.52 -9.48 1.46
CA LEU A 244 9.18 -9.16 1.97
C LEU A 244 8.48 -8.14 1.06
N ARG A 245 9.18 -7.09 0.65
CA ARG A 245 8.64 -6.07 -0.28
C ARG A 245 8.37 -6.67 -1.66
N GLY A 246 9.26 -7.53 -2.15
CA GLY A 246 9.04 -8.30 -3.37
C GLY A 246 7.79 -9.18 -3.27
N ARG A 247 7.60 -9.91 -2.16
CA ARG A 247 6.41 -10.73 -1.94
C ARG A 247 5.14 -9.88 -1.96
N MET A 248 5.15 -8.76 -1.24
CA MET A 248 3.98 -7.87 -1.20
C MET A 248 3.71 -7.18 -2.53
N PHE A 249 4.73 -6.98 -3.37
CA PHE A 249 4.53 -6.52 -4.74
C PHE A 249 3.67 -7.51 -5.54
N TYR A 250 4.05 -8.80 -5.54
CA TYR A 250 3.27 -9.85 -6.21
C TYR A 250 1.87 -9.99 -5.62
N GLU A 251 1.75 -10.01 -4.30
CA GLU A 251 0.47 -10.16 -3.62
C GLU A 251 -0.47 -8.99 -3.92
N HIS A 252 -0.02 -7.76 -3.67
CA HIS A 252 -0.90 -6.59 -3.74
C HIS A 252 -1.22 -6.11 -5.16
N PHE A 253 -0.26 -6.23 -6.09
CA PHE A 253 -0.38 -5.59 -7.40
C PHE A 253 -0.57 -6.60 -8.53
N LEU A 254 -0.18 -7.86 -8.34
CA LEU A 254 -0.35 -8.92 -9.32
C LEU A 254 -1.33 -10.01 -8.88
N GLY A 255 -1.77 -10.01 -7.61
CA GLY A 255 -2.68 -11.02 -7.07
C GLY A 255 -2.05 -12.42 -6.97
N VAL A 256 -0.73 -12.49 -6.78
CA VAL A 256 0.04 -13.74 -6.74
C VAL A 256 0.66 -13.93 -5.35
N ASP A 257 0.23 -14.97 -4.63
CA ASP A 257 0.92 -15.39 -3.41
C ASP A 257 2.15 -16.24 -3.77
N VAL A 258 3.32 -15.61 -3.69
CA VAL A 258 4.62 -16.26 -3.95
C VAL A 258 4.84 -17.48 -3.05
N LEU A 259 4.20 -17.54 -1.87
CA LEU A 259 4.32 -18.68 -0.96
C LEU A 259 3.49 -19.90 -1.37
N ASP A 260 2.51 -19.73 -2.28
CA ASP A 260 1.70 -20.81 -2.83
C ASP A 260 2.28 -21.38 -4.14
N LEU A 261 3.35 -20.80 -4.68
CA LEU A 261 3.98 -21.25 -5.93
C LEU A 261 4.69 -22.61 -5.82
N ALA A 262 5.14 -22.99 -4.63
CA ALA A 262 5.85 -24.25 -4.41
C ALA A 262 5.68 -24.78 -2.98
N ALA A 263 5.83 -26.10 -2.82
CA ALA A 263 5.88 -26.71 -1.50
C ALA A 263 7.07 -26.18 -0.69
N ARG A 264 6.85 -25.81 0.57
CA ARG A 264 7.91 -25.34 1.47
C ARG A 264 8.96 -26.44 1.68
N VAL A 265 10.23 -26.05 1.65
CA VAL A 265 11.35 -26.95 1.93
C VAL A 265 11.26 -27.47 3.38
N SER A 266 11.19 -28.79 3.55
CA SER A 266 11.05 -29.42 4.88
C SER A 266 12.37 -29.52 5.65
N ASP A 267 13.52 -29.47 4.97
CA ASP A 267 14.87 -29.54 5.57
C ASP A 267 15.81 -28.45 5.02
N ALA A 268 15.53 -27.18 5.35
CA ALA A 268 16.36 -26.06 4.89
C ALA A 268 17.82 -26.13 5.37
N ALA A 269 18.08 -26.77 6.53
CA ALA A 269 19.42 -26.94 7.07
C ALA A 269 20.25 -27.92 6.23
N GLY A 270 19.66 -29.06 5.87
CA GLY A 270 20.29 -30.04 4.98
C GLY A 270 20.61 -29.47 3.60
N VAL A 271 19.74 -28.61 3.06
CA VAL A 271 19.98 -27.91 1.79
C VAL A 271 21.13 -26.91 1.93
N THR A 272 21.15 -26.11 3.00
CA THR A 272 22.22 -25.13 3.27
C THR A 272 23.58 -25.79 3.47
N ALA A 273 23.63 -27.03 3.96
CA ALA A 273 24.87 -27.78 4.09
C ALA A 273 25.41 -28.32 2.74
N ARG A 274 24.55 -28.45 1.72
CA ARG A 274 24.91 -29.03 0.40
C ARG A 274 25.27 -27.99 -0.65
N PHE A 275 24.72 -26.79 -0.55
CA PHE A 275 24.87 -25.73 -1.54
C PHE A 275 25.49 -24.49 -0.91
N GLU A 276 26.48 -23.91 -1.59
CA GLU A 276 27.12 -22.65 -1.15
C GLU A 276 26.13 -21.48 -1.18
N THR A 277 25.24 -21.46 -2.17
CA THR A 277 24.17 -20.47 -2.28
C THR A 277 22.86 -21.16 -2.63
N PRO A 278 22.15 -21.72 -1.64
CA PRO A 278 20.93 -22.49 -1.84
C PRO A 278 19.90 -21.80 -2.72
N VAL A 279 19.68 -20.49 -2.53
CA VAL A 279 18.68 -19.70 -3.26
C VAL A 279 18.93 -19.62 -4.76
N MET A 280 20.16 -19.87 -5.22
CA MET A 280 20.54 -19.88 -6.65
C MET A 280 20.87 -21.28 -7.18
N GLN A 281 21.08 -22.27 -6.32
CA GLN A 281 21.64 -23.57 -6.69
C GLN A 281 20.71 -24.74 -6.37
N ALA A 282 19.96 -24.67 -5.28
CA ALA A 282 19.05 -25.74 -4.85
C ALA A 282 17.73 -25.62 -5.63
N PRO A 283 17.32 -26.63 -6.42
CA PRO A 283 16.08 -26.56 -7.22
C PRO A 283 14.83 -26.16 -6.41
N GLU A 284 14.73 -26.64 -5.17
CA GLU A 284 13.66 -26.38 -4.22
C GLU A 284 13.63 -24.93 -3.69
N CYS A 285 14.73 -24.19 -3.79
CA CYS A 285 14.78 -22.77 -3.43
C CYS A 285 14.66 -21.89 -4.67
N VAL A 286 15.34 -22.26 -5.77
CA VAL A 286 15.38 -21.48 -7.02
C VAL A 286 13.99 -21.22 -7.58
N VAL A 287 13.05 -22.15 -7.42
CA VAL A 287 11.67 -22.03 -7.92
C VAL A 287 10.97 -20.74 -7.51
N CYS A 288 11.11 -20.31 -6.25
CA CYS A 288 10.54 -19.04 -5.79
C CYS A 288 11.55 -17.89 -5.92
N HIS A 289 12.83 -18.15 -5.65
CA HIS A 289 13.85 -17.09 -5.61
C HIS A 289 14.13 -16.49 -6.98
N ARG A 290 14.01 -17.24 -8.07
CA ARG A 290 14.21 -16.72 -9.43
C ARG A 290 13.21 -15.63 -9.80
N THR A 291 12.00 -15.67 -9.24
CA THR A 291 10.93 -14.69 -9.44
C THR A 291 10.98 -13.57 -8.40
N LEU A 292 11.28 -13.92 -7.14
CA LEU A 292 11.22 -12.98 -6.02
C LEU A 292 12.45 -12.09 -5.88
N ASP A 293 13.65 -12.66 -6.02
CA ASP A 293 14.91 -11.96 -5.77
C ASP A 293 15.13 -10.78 -6.73
N PRO A 294 14.77 -10.84 -8.02
CA PRO A 294 14.88 -9.70 -8.91
C PRO A 294 14.06 -8.48 -8.47
N VAL A 295 12.80 -8.69 -8.09
CA VAL A 295 11.94 -7.60 -7.59
C VAL A 295 12.46 -7.06 -6.25
N ALA A 296 12.93 -7.95 -5.36
CA ALA A 296 13.58 -7.52 -4.13
C ALA A 296 14.83 -6.67 -4.39
N GLY A 297 15.59 -7.02 -5.43
CA GLY A 297 16.77 -6.31 -5.89
C GLY A 297 16.48 -4.93 -6.43
N LEU A 298 15.30 -4.70 -7.00
CA LEU A 298 14.92 -3.35 -7.37
C LEU A 298 14.92 -2.47 -6.10
N PHE A 299 14.43 -2.92 -4.94
CA PHE A 299 14.36 -2.10 -3.72
C PHE A 299 15.72 -1.83 -3.05
N GLN A 300 16.84 -2.03 -3.75
CA GLN A 300 18.21 -1.96 -3.22
C GLN A 300 18.56 -0.66 -2.49
N ASP A 301 17.98 0.47 -2.91
CA ASP A 301 18.21 1.77 -2.29
C ASP A 301 17.50 1.93 -0.94
N TYR A 302 16.56 1.02 -0.65
CA TYR A 302 15.78 1.00 0.57
C TYR A 302 16.29 -0.05 1.57
N HIS A 303 17.57 -0.42 1.51
CA HIS A 303 18.15 -1.46 2.38
C HIS A 303 18.53 -0.99 3.80
N SER A 304 17.92 0.08 4.31
CA SER A 304 18.17 0.52 5.68
C SER A 304 17.44 -0.37 6.70
N LEU A 305 18.16 -0.86 7.71
CA LEU A 305 17.56 -1.66 8.80
C LEU A 305 16.81 -0.78 9.81
N ASP A 306 17.30 0.42 10.06
CA ASP A 306 16.75 1.37 11.04
C ASP A 306 15.91 2.48 10.38
N GLY A 307 15.71 2.41 9.06
CA GLY A 307 15.16 3.51 8.28
C GLY A 307 14.46 3.06 7.01
N VAL A 308 14.28 3.99 6.08
CA VAL A 308 13.57 3.74 4.81
C VAL A 308 14.55 3.72 3.65
N PHE A 309 15.32 4.79 3.47
CA PHE A 309 16.38 4.90 2.46
C PHE A 309 17.74 4.61 3.08
N GLY A 310 18.56 3.82 2.40
CA GLY A 310 19.90 3.44 2.85
C GLY A 310 20.49 2.33 1.99
N PRO A 311 21.03 2.65 0.81
CA PRO A 311 21.73 1.67 -0.01
C PRO A 311 22.98 1.12 0.70
N ARG A 312 23.32 -0.13 0.40
CA ARG A 312 24.56 -0.77 0.89
C ARG A 312 25.79 -0.11 0.26
N ARG A 313 26.88 0.01 1.03
CA ARG A 313 28.15 0.58 0.55
C ARG A 313 28.82 -0.32 -0.49
N GLU A 314 28.71 -1.63 -0.32
CA GLU A 314 29.33 -2.64 -1.18
C GLU A 314 28.51 -2.93 -2.45
N GLY A 315 27.40 -2.21 -2.66
CA GLY A 315 26.44 -2.48 -3.71
C GLY A 315 25.47 -3.62 -3.36
N TRP A 316 24.66 -4.03 -4.34
CA TRP A 316 23.70 -5.11 -4.14
C TRP A 316 24.38 -6.47 -3.96
N PHE A 317 23.66 -7.39 -3.34
CA PHE A 317 24.12 -8.74 -3.06
C PHE A 317 24.42 -9.50 -4.36
N LYS A 318 25.46 -10.34 -4.33
CA LYS A 318 25.88 -11.18 -5.47
C LYS A 318 25.54 -12.66 -5.30
N ASP A 319 25.10 -13.04 -4.11
CA ASP A 319 24.65 -14.36 -3.68
C ASP A 319 23.11 -14.49 -3.78
N MET A 320 22.49 -13.77 -4.72
CA MET A 320 21.07 -13.86 -5.08
C MET A 320 20.87 -13.42 -6.53
N PHE A 321 19.70 -13.72 -7.13
CA PHE A 321 19.41 -13.22 -8.47
C PHE A 321 19.39 -11.68 -8.50
N GLY A 322 19.96 -11.11 -9.56
CA GLY A 322 20.15 -9.67 -9.69
C GLY A 322 18.83 -8.91 -9.87
N PRO A 323 18.82 -7.58 -9.63
CA PRO A 323 17.63 -6.74 -9.81
C PRO A 323 17.04 -6.85 -11.21
N GLY A 324 15.70 -6.94 -11.29
CA GLY A 324 15.00 -7.11 -12.56
C GLY A 324 13.55 -7.55 -12.37
N PHE A 325 12.91 -7.98 -13.45
CA PHE A 325 11.54 -8.50 -13.43
C PHE A 325 11.34 -9.55 -14.55
N GLU A 326 10.79 -10.71 -14.20
CA GLU A 326 10.38 -11.77 -15.16
C GLU A 326 11.40 -12.11 -16.28
N GLY A 327 12.69 -12.20 -15.90
CA GLY A 327 13.77 -12.55 -16.82
C GLY A 327 14.40 -11.37 -17.56
N GLU A 328 13.92 -10.16 -17.33
CA GLU A 328 14.55 -8.92 -17.76
C GLU A 328 15.40 -8.35 -16.63
N ASP A 329 16.72 -8.29 -16.84
CA ASP A 329 17.65 -7.68 -15.90
C ASP A 329 17.50 -6.15 -15.93
N MET A 330 17.56 -5.53 -14.76
CA MET A 330 17.65 -4.07 -14.66
C MET A 330 18.98 -3.60 -15.29
N PRO A 331 18.96 -2.58 -16.16
CA PRO A 331 20.18 -2.06 -16.76
C PRO A 331 21.21 -1.62 -15.69
N PRO A 332 22.52 -1.90 -15.86
CA PRO A 332 23.53 -1.63 -14.83
C PRO A 332 23.70 -0.15 -14.45
N ASP A 333 23.29 0.77 -15.32
CA ASP A 333 23.30 2.21 -15.11
C ASP A 333 22.02 2.72 -14.43
N GLN A 334 21.06 1.83 -14.17
CA GLN A 334 19.81 2.13 -13.49
C GLN A 334 19.82 1.61 -12.06
N GLN A 335 19.12 2.33 -11.20
CA GLN A 335 18.70 1.92 -9.86
C GLN A 335 17.21 2.18 -9.79
N TRP A 336 16.48 1.60 -8.81
CA TRP A 336 15.05 1.90 -8.67
C TRP A 336 14.88 3.41 -8.58
N ARG A 337 14.09 3.95 -9.51
CA ARG A 337 13.72 5.35 -9.60
C ARG A 337 12.24 5.57 -9.26
#